data_AF-A0A959N7U0-F1
#
_entry.id   AF-A0A959N7U0-F1
#
_cell.length_a   1.000
_cell.length_b   1.000
_cell.length_c   1.000
_cell.angle_alpha   90.00
_cell.angle_beta   90.00
_cell.angle_gamma   90.00
#
_symmetry.space_group_name_H-M   'P 1'
#
loop_
_entity.id
_entity.type
_entity.pdbx_description
1 polymer ?
#
loop_
_entity_poly.entity_id
_entity_poly.type
_entity_poly.pdbx_seq_one_letter_code
_entity_poly.pdbx_strand_id
1 'polypeptide(L)'
;EEELKHFETLVLNLQKKKFESVIKEGKQLINEFPDTAFLYLCIAIAYLESERIDEGLAFLQKAEKRFPDNFEILFQLGKAYEYDSEITKAIKYYFKSFEATPLENKKARANCYNEIGALLAESGKEEEAEKIWKEGLVIDPANKMIKNNLKLTDINEDDENDENFADEVFSDFSYYQECLFFDAKGRTGFKSKKEEENFRGHIDEAFIKEIVPRFQELENMTEDERVDFYEDVEIDLSKPIDENELPEFGDEIKSHMRNVFPYLPDDGLLIISLVIPALEYSGISEEKLNNFIAQTEYPDGKETHILKWAYELGTNVIEFTKIENEEQKELSFIKIMGLLSQELSESDSLIVLDYIFDRLGSDEEDEDDFL
;
A
#
# COMPACT_ATOMS: atom_id res chain seq x y z
N GLU A 1 -18.26 -4.27 -34.39
CA GLU A 1 -18.12 -5.71 -34.73
C GLU A 1 -16.91 -5.95 -35.63
N GLU A 2 -16.75 -5.22 -36.73
CA GLU A 2 -15.58 -5.34 -37.61
C GLU A 2 -14.26 -4.89 -36.95
N GLU A 3 -14.28 -3.79 -36.19
CA GLU A 3 -13.13 -3.29 -35.39
C GLU A 3 -12.66 -4.30 -34.32
N LEU A 4 -13.59 -4.86 -33.54
CA LEU A 4 -13.31 -5.86 -32.52
C LEU A 4 -12.62 -7.11 -33.13
N LYS A 5 -13.09 -7.55 -34.30
CA LYS A 5 -12.50 -8.67 -35.04
C LYS A 5 -11.07 -8.39 -35.50
N HIS A 6 -10.76 -7.15 -35.88
CA HIS A 6 -9.40 -6.74 -36.21
C HIS A 6 -8.47 -6.81 -34.99
N PHE A 7 -8.94 -6.35 -33.83
CA PHE A 7 -8.15 -6.38 -32.58
C PHE A 7 -7.94 -7.82 -32.07
N GLU A 8 -8.97 -8.66 -32.07
CA GLU A 8 -8.85 -10.09 -31.74
C GLU A 8 -7.85 -10.81 -32.64
N THR A 9 -7.83 -10.45 -33.93
CA THR A 9 -6.87 -11.03 -34.90
C THR A 9 -5.43 -10.65 -34.56
N LEU A 10 -5.17 -9.40 -34.13
CA LEU A 10 -3.84 -8.98 -33.69
C LEU A 10 -3.37 -9.75 -32.45
N VAL A 11 -4.24 -9.92 -31.44
CA VAL A 11 -3.93 -10.72 -30.24
C VAL A 11 -3.61 -12.17 -30.60
N LEU A 12 -4.45 -12.78 -31.44
CA LEU A 12 -4.25 -14.16 -31.87
C LEU A 12 -2.94 -14.32 -32.65
N ASN A 13 -2.58 -13.34 -33.47
CA ASN A 13 -1.33 -13.35 -34.23
C ASN A 13 -0.11 -13.14 -33.32
N LEU A 14 -0.20 -12.31 -32.28
CA LEU A 14 0.82 -12.19 -31.23
C LEU A 14 1.06 -13.52 -30.52
N GLN A 15 -0.01 -14.19 -30.07
CA GLN A 15 0.07 -15.52 -29.43
C GLN A 15 0.70 -16.57 -30.35
N LYS A 16 0.42 -16.50 -31.66
CA LYS A 16 1.01 -17.38 -32.68
C LYS A 16 2.41 -16.94 -33.13
N LYS A 17 3.01 -15.92 -32.49
CA LYS A 17 4.33 -15.36 -32.81
C LYS A 17 4.46 -14.89 -34.27
N LYS A 18 3.36 -14.46 -34.89
CA LYS A 18 3.32 -13.93 -36.26
C LYS A 18 3.62 -12.42 -36.27
N PHE A 19 4.78 -12.05 -35.76
CA PHE A 19 5.13 -10.65 -35.47
C PHE A 19 5.05 -9.72 -36.69
N GLU A 20 5.54 -10.16 -37.86
CA GLU A 20 5.45 -9.36 -39.09
C GLU A 20 4.00 -9.08 -39.54
N SER A 21 3.08 -10.01 -39.30
CA SER A 21 1.65 -9.80 -39.58
C SER A 21 1.08 -8.74 -38.64
N VAL A 22 1.39 -8.84 -37.35
CA VAL A 22 0.95 -7.89 -36.32
C VAL A 22 1.46 -6.48 -36.63
N ILE A 23 2.75 -6.33 -36.96
CA ILE A 23 3.35 -5.04 -37.29
C ILE A 23 2.68 -4.45 -38.55
N LYS A 24 2.48 -5.25 -39.59
CA LYS A 24 1.90 -4.78 -40.86
C LYS A 24 0.42 -4.38 -40.70
N GLU A 25 -0.39 -5.25 -40.10
CA GLU A 25 -1.83 -5.03 -39.91
C GLU A 25 -2.07 -3.94 -38.87
N GLY A 26 -1.35 -3.96 -37.75
CA GLY A 26 -1.43 -2.92 -36.73
C GLY A 26 -1.09 -1.53 -37.27
N LYS A 27 -0.06 -1.40 -38.11
CA LYS A 27 0.28 -0.11 -38.75
C LYS A 27 -0.80 0.39 -39.71
N GLN A 28 -1.56 -0.51 -40.35
CA GLN A 28 -2.71 -0.13 -41.16
C GLN A 28 -3.83 0.40 -40.25
N LEU A 29 -4.15 -0.36 -39.20
CA LEU A 29 -5.20 -0.01 -38.24
C LEU A 29 -4.91 1.29 -37.48
N ILE A 30 -3.65 1.62 -37.17
CA ILE A 30 -3.31 2.91 -36.56
C ILE A 30 -3.66 4.12 -37.44
N ASN A 31 -3.68 3.98 -38.77
CA ASN A 31 -4.12 5.08 -39.63
C ASN A 31 -5.63 5.31 -39.55
N GLU A 32 -6.39 4.28 -39.20
CA GLU A 32 -7.86 4.31 -39.07
C GLU A 32 -8.27 4.66 -37.63
N PHE A 33 -7.54 4.15 -36.64
CA PHE A 33 -7.79 4.29 -35.20
C PHE A 33 -6.52 4.82 -34.49
N PRO A 34 -6.10 6.06 -34.74
CA PRO A 34 -4.83 6.60 -34.24
C PRO A 34 -4.79 6.81 -32.72
N ASP A 35 -5.95 6.81 -32.06
CA ASP A 35 -6.13 7.13 -30.64
C ASP A 35 -6.33 5.88 -29.77
N THR A 36 -6.06 4.70 -30.33
CA THR A 36 -6.20 3.41 -29.65
C THR A 36 -4.84 2.92 -29.13
N ALA A 37 -4.53 3.19 -27.87
CA ALA A 37 -3.26 2.79 -27.22
C ALA A 37 -2.94 1.29 -27.39
N PHE A 38 -3.97 0.45 -27.35
CA PHE A 38 -3.87 -1.00 -27.57
C PHE A 38 -3.16 -1.39 -28.88
N LEU A 39 -3.41 -0.66 -29.98
CA LEU A 39 -2.75 -0.92 -31.26
C LEU A 39 -1.25 -0.64 -31.19
N TYR A 40 -0.86 0.40 -30.44
CA TYR A 40 0.55 0.73 -30.24
C TYR A 40 1.25 -0.34 -29.40
N LEU A 41 0.58 -0.83 -28.35
CA LEU A 41 1.07 -1.94 -27.52
C LEU A 41 1.27 -3.21 -28.33
N CYS A 42 0.30 -3.63 -29.15
CA CYS A 42 0.43 -4.83 -29.96
C CYS A 42 1.63 -4.78 -30.92
N ILE A 43 1.86 -3.64 -31.57
CA ILE A 43 2.98 -3.47 -32.51
C ILE A 43 4.30 -3.41 -31.75
N ALA A 44 4.35 -2.70 -30.62
CA ALA A 44 5.54 -2.62 -29.77
C ALA A 44 5.95 -4.00 -29.27
N ILE A 45 5.01 -4.78 -28.71
CA ILE A 45 5.25 -6.15 -28.25
C ILE A 45 5.75 -7.01 -29.41
N ALA A 46 5.16 -6.90 -30.60
CA ALA A 46 5.64 -7.65 -31.76
C ALA A 46 7.07 -7.28 -32.17
N TYR A 47 7.47 -6.01 -32.05
CA TYR A 47 8.86 -5.59 -32.26
C TYR A 47 9.81 -6.17 -31.22
N LEU A 48 9.48 -6.05 -29.92
CA LEU A 48 10.33 -6.53 -28.83
C LEU A 48 10.50 -8.06 -28.88
N GLU A 49 9.40 -8.80 -29.06
CA GLU A 49 9.41 -10.27 -29.12
C GLU A 49 10.04 -10.84 -30.41
N SER A 50 10.26 -10.00 -31.43
CA SER A 50 11.03 -10.34 -32.63
C SER A 50 12.50 -9.88 -32.56
N GLU A 51 12.98 -9.51 -31.37
CA GLU A 51 14.35 -9.03 -31.08
C GLU A 51 14.70 -7.73 -31.84
N ARG A 52 13.69 -6.98 -32.29
CA ARG A 52 13.84 -5.70 -32.99
C ARG A 52 13.72 -4.55 -32.00
N ILE A 53 14.63 -4.54 -31.02
CA ILE A 53 14.57 -3.67 -29.83
C ILE A 53 14.57 -2.18 -30.21
N ASP A 54 15.50 -1.75 -31.08
CA ASP A 54 15.60 -0.35 -31.56
C ASP A 54 14.28 0.16 -32.15
N GLU A 55 13.62 -0.67 -32.94
CA GLU A 55 12.37 -0.33 -33.61
C GLU A 55 11.21 -0.31 -32.62
N GLY A 56 11.19 -1.24 -31.66
CA GLY A 56 10.25 -1.25 -30.54
C GLY A 56 10.37 0.00 -29.67
N LEU A 57 11.58 0.36 -29.26
CA LEU A 57 11.87 1.57 -28.48
C LEU A 57 11.43 2.83 -29.22
N ALA A 58 11.83 3.00 -30.48
CA ALA A 58 11.44 4.16 -31.27
C ALA A 58 9.91 4.26 -31.44
N PHE A 59 9.25 3.12 -31.57
CA PHE A 59 7.80 3.06 -31.70
C PHE A 59 7.06 3.36 -30.38
N LEU A 60 7.55 2.82 -29.26
CA LEU A 60 7.02 3.10 -27.93
C LEU A 60 7.23 4.55 -27.49
N GLN A 61 8.38 5.17 -27.81
CA GLN A 61 8.61 6.60 -27.56
C GLN A 61 7.64 7.49 -28.36
N LYS A 62 7.21 7.04 -29.54
CA LYS A 62 6.13 7.69 -30.29
C LYS A 62 4.79 7.50 -29.59
N ALA A 63 4.53 6.32 -29.04
CA ALA A 63 3.31 6.01 -28.29
C ALA A 63 3.23 6.84 -26.99
N GLU A 64 4.30 6.96 -26.22
CA GLU A 64 4.37 7.81 -25.00
C GLU A 64 4.01 9.27 -25.31
N LYS A 65 4.49 9.83 -26.43
CA LYS A 65 4.11 11.19 -26.83
C LYS A 65 2.62 11.36 -27.11
N ARG A 66 1.93 10.28 -27.49
CA ARG A 66 0.48 10.30 -27.78
C ARG A 66 -0.35 9.98 -26.53
N PHE A 67 0.15 9.10 -25.68
CA PHE A 67 -0.49 8.57 -24.48
C PHE A 67 0.49 8.68 -23.29
N PRO A 68 0.75 9.90 -22.78
CA PRO A 68 1.80 10.13 -21.78
C PRO A 68 1.56 9.40 -20.46
N ASP A 69 0.29 9.17 -20.11
CA ASP A 69 -0.12 8.59 -18.83
C ASP A 69 -0.73 7.18 -18.99
N ASN A 70 -0.53 6.52 -20.14
CA ASN A 70 -0.97 5.13 -20.30
C ASN A 70 0.05 4.19 -19.67
N PHE A 71 -0.32 3.58 -18.55
CA PHE A 71 0.58 2.74 -17.76
C PHE A 71 1.11 1.53 -18.55
N GLU A 72 0.32 0.90 -19.42
CA GLU A 72 0.84 -0.23 -20.21
C GLU A 72 1.94 0.20 -21.20
N ILE A 73 1.83 1.39 -21.81
CA ILE A 73 2.86 1.92 -22.71
C ILE A 73 4.14 2.22 -21.93
N LEU A 74 4.01 2.80 -20.74
CA LEU A 74 5.14 3.07 -19.85
C LEU A 74 5.81 1.77 -19.37
N PHE A 75 5.02 0.74 -19.04
CA PHE A 75 5.52 -0.58 -18.69
C PHE A 75 6.30 -1.23 -19.84
N GLN A 76 5.76 -1.17 -21.07
CA GLN A 76 6.46 -1.71 -22.24
C GLN A 76 7.73 -0.91 -22.57
N LEU A 77 7.80 0.39 -22.26
CA LEU A 77 9.06 1.15 -22.34
C LEU A 77 10.09 0.65 -21.32
N GLY A 78 9.66 0.31 -20.10
CA GLY A 78 10.49 -0.37 -19.11
C GLY A 78 11.12 -1.64 -19.69
N LYS A 79 10.27 -2.54 -20.20
CA LYS A 79 10.72 -3.79 -20.86
C LYS A 79 11.66 -3.55 -22.03
N ALA A 80 11.39 -2.54 -22.84
CA ALA A 80 12.20 -2.24 -24.02
C ALA A 80 13.61 -1.77 -23.63
N TYR A 81 13.73 -0.92 -22.59
CA TYR A 81 15.04 -0.51 -22.06
C TYR A 81 15.76 -1.63 -21.32
N GLU A 82 15.03 -2.54 -20.68
CA GLU A 82 15.59 -3.76 -20.09
C GLU A 82 16.24 -4.64 -21.17
N TYR A 83 15.54 -4.91 -22.27
CA TYR A 83 16.12 -5.65 -23.40
C TYR A 83 17.33 -4.95 -24.02
N ASP A 84 17.36 -3.62 -24.01
CA ASP A 84 18.49 -2.81 -24.44
C ASP A 84 19.63 -2.72 -23.39
N SER A 85 19.50 -3.41 -22.25
CA SER A 85 20.43 -3.38 -21.11
C SER A 85 20.62 -2.00 -20.46
N GLU A 86 19.69 -1.07 -20.68
CA GLU A 86 19.66 0.27 -20.09
C GLU A 86 18.89 0.25 -18.76
N ILE A 87 19.41 -0.48 -17.78
CA ILE A 87 18.74 -0.83 -16.51
C ILE A 87 18.17 0.38 -15.76
N THR A 88 18.93 1.49 -15.66
CA THR A 88 18.46 2.71 -14.98
C THR A 88 17.23 3.32 -15.66
N LYS A 89 17.15 3.26 -17.01
CA LYS A 89 15.99 3.75 -17.74
C LYS A 89 14.81 2.79 -17.59
N ALA A 90 15.06 1.48 -17.59
CA ALA A 90 14.03 0.47 -17.37
C ALA A 90 13.32 0.69 -16.03
N ILE A 91 14.08 0.76 -14.93
CA ILE A 91 13.56 1.04 -13.58
C ILE A 91 12.73 2.34 -13.56
N LYS A 92 13.26 3.42 -14.15
CA LYS A 92 12.53 4.70 -14.21
C LYS A 92 11.17 4.57 -14.91
N TYR A 93 11.08 3.80 -16.00
CA TYR A 93 9.84 3.63 -16.73
C TYR A 93 8.86 2.67 -16.04
N TYR A 94 9.36 1.66 -15.31
CA TYR A 94 8.52 0.85 -14.43
C TYR A 94 7.92 1.67 -13.28
N PHE A 95 8.69 2.58 -12.66
CA PHE A 95 8.14 3.51 -11.66
C PHE A 95 7.08 4.45 -12.26
N LYS A 96 7.35 5.05 -13.42
CA LYS A 96 6.33 5.86 -14.13
C LYS A 96 5.06 5.06 -14.44
N SER A 97 5.20 3.79 -14.84
CA SER A 97 4.06 2.90 -15.07
C SER A 97 3.27 2.71 -13.78
N PHE A 98 3.93 2.45 -12.66
CA PHE A 98 3.29 2.32 -11.36
C PHE A 98 2.50 3.58 -10.96
N GLU A 99 3.10 4.77 -11.10
CA GLU A 99 2.45 6.06 -10.82
C GLU A 99 1.21 6.29 -11.70
N ALA A 100 1.26 5.88 -12.97
CA ALA A 100 0.17 6.02 -13.92
C ALA A 100 -0.89 4.90 -13.81
N THR A 101 -0.61 3.82 -13.07
CA THR A 101 -1.53 2.68 -12.95
C THR A 101 -2.63 3.00 -11.92
N PRO A 102 -3.93 2.86 -12.29
CA PRO A 102 -5.04 3.05 -11.35
C PRO A 102 -4.89 2.20 -10.08
N LEU A 103 -5.27 2.76 -8.93
CA LEU A 103 -5.05 2.16 -7.60
C LEU A 103 -5.74 0.79 -7.48
N GLU A 104 -6.92 0.65 -8.08
CA GLU A 104 -7.70 -0.58 -8.13
C GLU A 104 -7.01 -1.72 -8.90
N ASN A 105 -6.06 -1.40 -9.79
CA ASN A 105 -5.33 -2.40 -10.56
C ASN A 105 -4.09 -2.90 -9.79
N LYS A 106 -4.34 -3.48 -8.61
CA LYS A 106 -3.32 -4.02 -7.69
C LYS A 106 -2.31 -4.94 -8.40
N LYS A 107 -2.80 -5.81 -9.29
CA LYS A 107 -1.97 -6.74 -10.06
C LYS A 107 -0.96 -6.03 -10.97
N ALA A 108 -1.40 -5.04 -11.75
CA ALA A 108 -0.49 -4.30 -12.63
C ALA A 108 0.50 -3.44 -11.84
N ARG A 109 0.08 -2.87 -10.69
CA ARG A 109 0.95 -2.12 -9.78
C ARG A 109 2.04 -3.02 -9.20
N ALA A 110 1.67 -4.18 -8.65
CA ALA A 110 2.62 -5.15 -8.11
C ALA A 110 3.57 -5.71 -9.19
N ASN A 111 3.09 -5.90 -10.42
CA ASN A 111 3.96 -6.30 -11.53
C ASN A 111 5.08 -5.29 -11.81
N CYS A 112 4.86 -3.99 -11.60
CA CYS A 112 5.93 -2.98 -11.72
C CYS A 112 7.02 -3.20 -10.67
N TYR A 113 6.64 -3.44 -9.40
CA TYR A 113 7.58 -3.78 -8.32
C TYR A 113 8.31 -5.09 -8.57
N ASN A 114 7.64 -6.09 -9.15
CA ASN A 114 8.29 -7.34 -9.54
C ASN A 114 9.46 -7.08 -10.49
N GLU A 115 9.24 -6.33 -11.58
CA GLU A 115 10.29 -6.05 -12.59
C GLU A 115 11.40 -5.16 -12.02
N ILE A 116 11.08 -4.15 -11.21
CA ILE A 116 12.08 -3.29 -10.57
C ILE A 116 12.99 -4.12 -9.65
N GLY A 117 12.41 -4.97 -8.80
CA GLY A 117 13.17 -5.81 -7.89
C GLY A 117 14.02 -6.84 -8.64
N ALA A 118 13.51 -7.41 -9.73
CA ALA A 118 14.28 -8.32 -10.59
C ALA A 118 15.51 -7.63 -11.19
N LEU A 119 15.34 -6.42 -11.72
CA LEU A 119 16.45 -5.63 -12.26
C LEU A 119 17.49 -5.23 -11.21
N LEU A 120 17.06 -4.91 -9.99
CA LEU A 120 17.96 -4.61 -8.87
C LEU A 120 18.77 -5.84 -8.45
N ALA A 121 18.11 -7.00 -8.37
CA ALA A 121 18.76 -8.27 -8.05
C ALA A 121 19.79 -8.66 -9.14
N GLU A 122 19.44 -8.53 -10.42
CA GLU A 122 20.37 -8.75 -11.54
C GLU A 122 21.57 -7.79 -11.50
N SER A 123 21.37 -6.58 -10.98
CA SER A 123 22.42 -5.58 -10.77
C SER A 123 23.27 -5.81 -9.51
N GLY A 124 23.04 -6.91 -8.77
CA GLY A 124 23.74 -7.26 -7.54
C GLY A 124 23.28 -6.49 -6.29
N LYS A 125 22.16 -5.77 -6.37
CA LYS A 125 21.55 -5.00 -5.28
C LYS A 125 20.45 -5.83 -4.61
N GLU A 126 20.84 -6.96 -4.02
CA GLU A 126 19.89 -7.95 -3.47
C GLU A 126 19.03 -7.38 -2.33
N GLU A 127 19.60 -6.55 -1.44
CA GLU A 127 18.86 -5.92 -0.33
C GLU A 127 17.81 -4.92 -0.81
N GLU A 128 18.15 -4.09 -1.81
CA GLU A 128 17.21 -3.15 -2.43
C GLU A 128 16.09 -3.90 -3.17
N ALA A 129 16.43 -4.99 -3.85
CA ALA A 129 15.45 -5.85 -4.51
C ALA A 129 14.45 -6.47 -3.51
N GLU A 130 14.94 -6.96 -2.37
CA GLU A 130 14.09 -7.51 -1.31
C GLU A 130 13.11 -6.46 -0.78
N LYS A 131 13.55 -5.22 -0.54
CA LYS A 131 12.67 -4.12 -0.10
C LYS A 131 11.56 -3.85 -1.12
N ILE A 132 11.93 -3.67 -2.39
CA ILE A 132 10.98 -3.40 -3.49
C ILE A 132 9.98 -4.56 -3.65
N TRP A 133 10.42 -5.80 -3.55
CA TRP A 133 9.53 -6.95 -3.61
C TRP A 133 8.57 -7.01 -2.41
N LYS A 134 9.01 -6.69 -1.19
CA LYS A 134 8.11 -6.60 -0.03
C LYS A 134 7.04 -5.53 -0.22
N GLU A 135 7.40 -4.35 -0.73
CA GLU A 135 6.43 -3.30 -1.08
C GLU A 135 5.42 -3.78 -2.14
N GLY A 136 5.87 -4.54 -3.14
CA GLY A 136 4.98 -5.15 -4.13
C GLY A 136 4.00 -6.18 -3.53
N LEU A 137 4.41 -6.93 -2.51
CA LEU A 137 3.52 -7.87 -1.79
C LEU A 137 2.52 -7.16 -0.87
N VAL A 138 2.79 -5.93 -0.41
CA VAL A 138 1.77 -5.12 0.29
C VAL A 138 0.63 -4.77 -0.67
N ILE A 139 0.93 -4.57 -1.96
CA ILE A 139 -0.07 -4.20 -2.98
C ILE A 139 -0.84 -5.42 -3.50
N ASP A 140 -0.15 -6.51 -3.79
CA ASP A 140 -0.73 -7.78 -4.22
C ASP A 140 -0.07 -8.94 -3.46
N PRO A 141 -0.62 -9.30 -2.28
CA PRO A 141 -0.12 -10.40 -1.46
C PRO A 141 -0.16 -11.75 -2.17
N ALA A 142 -0.92 -11.89 -3.27
CA ALA A 142 -1.03 -13.11 -4.05
C ALA A 142 -0.03 -13.17 -5.22
N ASN A 143 0.84 -12.17 -5.40
CA ASN A 143 1.75 -12.11 -6.53
C ASN A 143 2.80 -13.24 -6.51
N LYS A 144 2.55 -14.30 -7.28
CA LYS A 144 3.41 -15.49 -7.35
C LYS A 144 4.83 -15.17 -7.84
N MET A 145 5.00 -14.18 -8.72
CA MET A 145 6.33 -13.84 -9.26
C MET A 145 7.21 -13.26 -8.14
N ILE A 146 6.65 -12.34 -7.36
CA ILE A 146 7.37 -11.71 -6.24
C ILE A 146 7.67 -12.74 -5.13
N LYS A 147 6.69 -13.60 -4.77
CA LYS A 147 6.93 -14.69 -3.81
C LYS A 147 8.06 -15.61 -4.24
N ASN A 148 8.08 -16.00 -5.51
CA ASN A 148 9.16 -16.83 -6.08
C ASN A 148 10.52 -16.13 -6.02
N ASN A 149 10.58 -14.84 -6.34
CA ASN A 149 11.80 -14.05 -6.28
C ASN A 149 12.35 -13.93 -4.85
N LEU A 150 11.47 -13.77 -3.87
CA LEU A 150 11.79 -13.79 -2.44
C LEU A 150 12.04 -15.21 -1.88
N LYS A 151 11.93 -16.25 -2.71
CA LYS A 151 12.03 -17.67 -2.32
C LYS A 151 11.07 -18.03 -1.18
N LEU A 152 9.92 -17.38 -1.13
CA LEU A 152 8.82 -17.74 -0.25
C LEU A 152 8.21 -19.02 -0.80
N THR A 153 8.33 -20.12 -0.06
CA THR A 153 7.61 -21.36 -0.39
C THR A 153 6.12 -21.09 -0.18
N ASP A 154 5.27 -21.47 -1.14
CA ASP A 154 3.82 -21.48 -0.92
C ASP A 154 3.51 -22.37 0.29
N ILE A 155 3.37 -21.73 1.45
CA ILE A 155 2.79 -22.33 2.63
C ILE A 155 1.29 -22.38 2.30
N ASN A 156 0.85 -23.56 1.87
CA ASN A 156 -0.53 -23.96 1.58
C ASN A 156 -1.19 -23.33 0.34
N GLU A 157 -1.10 -24.02 -0.81
CA GLU A 157 -2.08 -23.91 -1.90
C GLU A 157 -3.46 -24.54 -1.55
N ASP A 158 -3.74 -24.79 -0.25
CA ASP A 158 -5.01 -25.32 0.27
C ASP A 158 -5.71 -24.36 1.28
N ASP A 159 -5.12 -23.20 1.60
CA ASP A 159 -5.79 -22.13 2.35
C ASP A 159 -6.21 -21.01 1.40
N GLU A 160 -7.22 -21.29 0.58
CA GLU A 160 -7.89 -20.32 -0.30
C GLU A 160 -8.76 -19.29 0.45
N ASN A 161 -8.62 -19.11 1.77
CA ASN A 161 -9.42 -18.18 2.57
C ASN A 161 -8.65 -17.66 3.81
N ASP A 162 -7.73 -16.71 3.63
CA ASP A 162 -7.33 -15.81 4.74
C ASP A 162 -6.69 -14.52 4.18
N GLU A 163 -7.38 -13.87 3.22
CA GLU A 163 -7.63 -12.45 3.50
C GLU A 163 -8.63 -12.47 4.66
N ASN A 164 -8.25 -11.92 5.80
CA ASN A 164 -9.14 -11.82 6.95
C ASN A 164 -10.47 -11.26 6.44
N PHE A 165 -11.58 -12.00 6.57
CA PHE A 165 -12.88 -11.56 6.07
C PHE A 165 -13.23 -10.14 6.57
N ALA A 166 -12.70 -9.76 7.74
CA ALA A 166 -12.79 -8.40 8.26
C ALA A 166 -12.08 -7.34 7.38
N ASP A 167 -10.93 -7.67 6.79
CA ASP A 167 -10.16 -6.77 5.92
C ASP A 167 -10.84 -6.62 4.55
N GLU A 168 -11.38 -7.71 3.99
CA GLU A 168 -12.22 -7.68 2.78
C GLU A 168 -13.44 -6.78 3.01
N VAL A 169 -14.19 -7.04 4.09
CA VAL A 169 -15.39 -6.27 4.45
C VAL A 169 -15.06 -4.81 4.78
N PHE A 170 -13.90 -4.53 5.39
CA PHE A 170 -13.44 -3.16 5.62
C PHE A 170 -13.14 -2.42 4.33
N SER A 171 -12.38 -3.06 3.43
CA SER A 171 -12.03 -2.49 2.13
C SER A 171 -13.28 -2.19 1.31
N ASP A 172 -14.22 -3.14 1.23
CA ASP A 172 -15.46 -2.99 0.46
C ASP A 172 -16.36 -1.90 1.05
N PHE A 173 -16.56 -1.89 2.36
CA PHE A 173 -17.35 -0.86 3.05
C PHE A 173 -16.75 0.54 2.86
N SER A 174 -15.44 0.69 3.10
CA SER A 174 -14.73 1.97 2.99
C SER A 174 -14.80 2.53 1.57
N TYR A 175 -14.58 1.66 0.57
CA TYR A 175 -14.68 2.01 -0.84
C TYR A 175 -16.10 2.43 -1.24
N TYR A 176 -17.12 1.70 -0.77
CA TYR A 176 -18.51 2.00 -1.10
C TYR A 176 -18.94 3.36 -0.54
N GLN A 177 -18.60 3.65 0.72
CA GLN A 177 -18.89 4.93 1.36
C GLN A 177 -18.16 6.10 0.68
N GLU A 178 -16.96 5.86 0.17
CA GLU A 178 -16.19 6.85 -0.59
C GLU A 178 -16.89 7.18 -1.93
N CYS A 179 -17.41 6.16 -2.62
CA CYS A 179 -18.23 6.35 -3.81
C CYS A 179 -19.49 7.20 -3.53
N LEU A 180 -20.24 6.88 -2.47
CA LEU A 180 -21.42 7.64 -2.06
C LEU A 180 -21.08 9.10 -1.73
N PHE A 181 -19.98 9.32 -1.02
CA PHE A 181 -19.51 10.65 -0.69
C PHE A 181 -19.18 11.47 -1.94
N PHE A 182 -18.48 10.87 -2.89
CA PHE A 182 -18.08 11.53 -4.13
C PHE A 182 -19.25 11.82 -5.06
N ASP A 183 -20.22 10.91 -5.17
CA ASP A 183 -21.46 11.15 -5.90
C ASP A 183 -22.25 12.32 -5.28
N ALA A 184 -22.44 12.31 -3.96
CA ALA A 184 -23.14 13.37 -3.23
C ALA A 184 -22.45 14.75 -3.35
N LYS A 185 -21.13 14.78 -3.53
CA LYS A 185 -20.34 16.02 -3.71
C LYS A 185 -20.12 16.40 -5.19
N GLY A 186 -20.46 15.54 -6.14
CA GLY A 186 -20.27 15.75 -7.57
C GLY A 186 -18.80 15.89 -7.99
N ARG A 187 -17.91 15.10 -7.40
CA ARG A 187 -16.45 15.13 -7.65
C ARG A 187 -15.84 13.76 -7.36
N THR A 188 -14.65 13.48 -7.88
CA THR A 188 -13.98 12.17 -7.78
C THR A 188 -12.77 12.15 -6.83
N GLY A 189 -12.71 13.10 -5.89
CA GLY A 189 -11.57 13.24 -5.00
C GLY A 189 -11.78 14.26 -3.87
N PHE A 190 -10.97 14.12 -2.82
CA PHE A 190 -10.93 15.07 -1.71
C PHE A 190 -10.34 16.41 -2.14
N LYS A 191 -10.78 17.50 -1.51
CA LYS A 191 -10.28 18.87 -1.74
C LYS A 191 -8.95 19.13 -1.04
N SER A 192 -8.65 18.33 -0.01
CA SER A 192 -7.49 18.48 0.86
C SER A 192 -7.27 17.21 1.66
N LYS A 193 -6.02 16.97 2.07
CA LYS A 193 -5.64 15.89 3.00
C LYS A 193 -6.51 15.87 4.27
N LYS A 194 -6.80 17.04 4.87
CA LYS A 194 -7.71 17.18 6.02
C LYS A 194 -9.14 16.70 5.77
N GLU A 195 -9.63 16.79 4.54
CA GLU A 195 -10.98 16.32 4.22
C GLU A 195 -11.01 14.80 4.03
N GLU A 196 -9.93 14.25 3.48
CA GLU A 196 -9.69 12.83 3.38
C GLU A 196 -9.55 12.20 4.77
N GLU A 197 -8.71 12.76 5.64
CA GLU A 197 -8.50 12.29 7.01
C GLU A 197 -9.81 12.33 7.81
N ASN A 198 -10.57 13.43 7.74
CA ASN A 198 -11.88 13.53 8.38
C ASN A 198 -12.87 12.50 7.83
N PHE A 199 -12.85 12.24 6.52
CA PHE A 199 -13.68 11.20 5.92
C PHE A 199 -13.30 9.81 6.43
N ARG A 200 -12.01 9.46 6.40
CA ARG A 200 -11.49 8.14 6.83
C ARG A 200 -11.83 7.86 8.29
N GLY A 201 -11.67 8.82 9.20
CA GLY A 201 -12.03 8.61 10.60
C GLY A 201 -13.52 8.30 10.81
N HIS A 202 -14.42 8.88 10.01
CA HIS A 202 -15.85 8.58 10.08
C HIS A 202 -16.18 7.19 9.55
N ILE A 203 -15.43 6.74 8.54
CA ILE A 203 -15.53 5.37 8.03
C ILE A 203 -15.07 4.38 9.10
N ASP A 204 -13.96 4.66 9.78
CA ASP A 204 -13.45 3.79 10.85
C ASP A 204 -14.46 3.69 12.01
N GLU A 205 -15.04 4.81 12.45
CA GLU A 205 -16.08 4.82 13.49
C GLU A 205 -17.32 4.02 13.05
N ALA A 206 -17.82 4.27 11.84
CA ALA A 206 -18.98 3.58 11.29
C ALA A 206 -18.73 2.08 11.12
N PHE A 207 -17.52 1.71 10.69
CA PHE A 207 -17.12 0.32 10.53
C PHE A 207 -17.17 -0.42 11.87
N ILE A 208 -16.53 0.13 12.90
CA ILE A 208 -16.50 -0.45 14.24
C ILE A 208 -17.92 -0.57 14.82
N LYS A 209 -18.76 0.45 14.60
CA LYS A 209 -20.07 0.55 15.24
C LYS A 209 -21.16 -0.25 14.53
N GLU A 210 -21.18 -0.24 13.20
CA GLU A 210 -22.30 -0.76 12.40
C GLU A 210 -21.94 -2.05 11.66
N ILE A 211 -20.67 -2.25 11.28
CA ILE A 211 -20.22 -3.38 10.46
C ILE A 211 -19.68 -4.53 11.31
N VAL A 212 -18.74 -4.26 12.21
CA VAL A 212 -18.10 -5.29 13.08
C VAL A 212 -19.14 -6.15 13.83
N PRO A 213 -20.22 -5.59 14.44
CA PRO A 213 -21.22 -6.40 15.13
C PRO A 213 -22.00 -7.36 14.22
N ARG A 214 -21.94 -7.16 12.89
CA ARG A 214 -22.71 -7.93 11.89
C ARG A 214 -21.83 -8.75 10.96
N PHE A 215 -20.53 -8.91 11.23
CA PHE A 215 -19.64 -9.73 10.40
C PHE A 215 -20.20 -11.12 10.10
N GLN A 216 -20.72 -11.82 11.10
CA GLN A 216 -21.28 -13.15 10.89
C GLN A 216 -22.52 -13.13 9.97
N GLU A 217 -23.29 -12.03 9.93
CA GLU A 217 -24.39 -11.88 8.97
C GLU A 217 -23.83 -11.61 7.58
N LEU A 218 -22.82 -10.74 7.47
CA LEU A 218 -22.16 -10.37 6.23
C LEU A 218 -21.43 -11.54 5.57
N GLU A 219 -20.84 -12.47 6.33
CA GLU A 219 -20.22 -13.70 5.80
C GLU A 219 -21.21 -14.57 5.03
N ASN A 220 -22.49 -14.48 5.38
CA ASN A 220 -23.56 -15.25 4.77
C ASN A 220 -24.29 -14.48 3.67
N MET A 221 -23.93 -13.22 3.42
CA MET A 221 -24.47 -12.38 2.37
C MET A 221 -23.68 -12.54 1.07
N THR A 222 -24.38 -12.44 -0.05
CA THR A 222 -23.75 -12.22 -1.36
C THR A 222 -23.13 -10.82 -1.45
N GLU A 223 -22.25 -10.59 -2.41
CA GLU A 223 -21.66 -9.26 -2.66
C GLU A 223 -22.74 -8.18 -2.87
N ASP A 224 -23.77 -8.46 -3.66
CA ASP A 224 -24.89 -7.53 -3.90
C ASP A 224 -25.65 -7.21 -2.60
N GLU A 225 -25.88 -8.21 -1.73
CA GLU A 225 -26.55 -8.01 -0.44
C GLU A 225 -25.68 -7.22 0.55
N ARG A 226 -24.35 -7.39 0.52
CA ARG A 226 -23.41 -6.58 1.30
C ARG A 226 -23.41 -5.13 0.84
N VAL A 227 -23.45 -4.90 -0.47
CA VAL A 227 -23.54 -3.55 -1.06
C VAL A 227 -24.83 -2.84 -0.65
N ASP A 228 -25.97 -3.52 -0.76
CA ASP A 228 -27.26 -2.99 -0.28
C ASP A 228 -27.19 -2.64 1.23
N PHE A 229 -26.56 -3.50 2.02
CA PHE A 229 -26.35 -3.26 3.45
C PHE A 229 -25.45 -2.04 3.71
N TYR A 230 -24.36 -1.88 2.97
CA TYR A 230 -23.46 -0.73 3.12
C TYR A 230 -24.16 0.58 2.79
N GLU A 231 -25.08 0.60 1.82
CA GLU A 231 -25.87 1.79 1.47
C GLU A 231 -26.77 2.28 2.61
N ASP A 232 -27.31 1.34 3.40
CA ASP A 232 -28.18 1.65 4.53
C ASP A 232 -27.44 2.20 5.77
N VAL A 233 -26.10 2.16 5.78
CA VAL A 233 -25.28 2.66 6.90
C VAL A 233 -25.19 4.19 6.83
N GLU A 234 -25.88 4.88 7.74
CA GLU A 234 -25.84 6.34 7.84
C GLU A 234 -24.56 6.85 8.52
N ILE A 235 -23.74 7.60 7.77
CA ILE A 235 -22.52 8.24 8.27
C ILE A 235 -22.67 9.77 8.29
N ASP A 236 -22.55 10.37 9.48
CA ASP A 236 -22.65 11.83 9.67
C ASP A 236 -21.31 12.54 9.41
N LEU A 237 -20.98 12.69 8.12
CA LEU A 237 -19.77 13.38 7.66
C LEU A 237 -19.78 14.90 7.90
N SER A 238 -20.82 15.46 8.54
CA SER A 238 -20.93 16.90 8.79
C SER A 238 -20.16 17.37 10.03
N LYS A 239 -19.80 16.44 10.92
CA LYS A 239 -19.03 16.74 12.12
C LYS A 239 -17.53 16.62 11.83
N PRO A 240 -16.70 17.59 12.24
CA PRO A 240 -15.26 17.38 12.26
C PRO A 240 -14.93 16.36 13.35
N ILE A 241 -14.11 15.37 13.00
CA ILE A 241 -13.44 14.52 13.99
C ILE A 241 -12.36 15.39 14.64
N ASP A 242 -12.35 15.46 15.97
CA ASP A 242 -11.29 16.16 16.68
C ASP A 242 -10.00 15.34 16.55
N GLU A 243 -9.05 15.84 15.75
CA GLU A 243 -7.72 15.25 15.57
C GLU A 243 -6.95 15.12 16.91
N ASN A 244 -7.41 15.77 17.98
CA ASN A 244 -6.81 15.69 19.32
C ASN A 244 -7.51 14.72 20.28
N GLU A 245 -8.68 14.20 19.92
CA GLU A 245 -9.35 13.16 20.70
C GLU A 245 -9.11 11.82 20.00
N LEU A 246 -8.08 11.11 20.49
CA LEU A 246 -7.95 9.67 20.26
C LEU A 246 -9.32 9.03 20.52
N PRO A 247 -9.81 8.12 19.66
CA PRO A 247 -11.11 7.49 19.84
C PRO A 247 -11.20 6.92 21.26
N GLU A 248 -12.13 7.48 22.05
CA GLU A 248 -12.29 7.02 23.43
C GLU A 248 -12.84 5.58 23.40
N PHE A 249 -12.06 4.64 23.92
CA PHE A 249 -12.56 3.29 24.17
C PHE A 249 -13.84 3.33 25.01
N GLY A 250 -14.82 2.51 24.64
CA GLY A 250 -16.01 2.30 25.47
C GLY A 250 -15.65 1.79 26.87
N ASP A 251 -16.50 2.02 27.86
CA ASP A 251 -16.24 1.67 29.27
C ASP A 251 -15.86 0.20 29.48
N GLU A 252 -16.41 -0.71 28.68
CA GLU A 252 -16.08 -2.15 28.70
C GLU A 252 -14.64 -2.41 28.26
N ILE A 253 -14.19 -1.77 27.18
CA ILE A 253 -12.82 -1.88 26.67
C ILE A 253 -11.85 -1.22 27.66
N LYS A 254 -12.16 -0.03 28.19
CA LYS A 254 -11.35 0.63 29.24
C LYS A 254 -11.22 -0.25 30.48
N SER A 255 -12.30 -0.91 30.89
CA SER A 255 -12.29 -1.86 32.01
C SER A 255 -11.41 -3.09 31.72
N HIS A 256 -11.55 -3.67 30.53
CA HIS A 256 -10.73 -4.80 30.08
C HIS A 256 -9.24 -4.43 30.05
N MET A 257 -8.89 -3.29 29.45
CA MET A 257 -7.52 -2.78 29.38
C MET A 257 -6.92 -2.52 30.75
N ARG A 258 -7.67 -1.91 31.69
CA ARG A 258 -7.19 -1.75 33.07
C ARG A 258 -6.95 -3.06 33.79
N ASN A 259 -7.64 -4.14 33.42
CA ASN A 259 -7.40 -5.46 33.99
C ASN A 259 -6.15 -6.12 33.37
N VAL A 260 -5.93 -5.98 32.07
CA VAL A 260 -4.80 -6.56 31.34
C VAL A 260 -3.50 -5.80 31.62
N PHE A 261 -3.55 -4.47 31.50
CA PHE A 261 -2.43 -3.54 31.64
C PHE A 261 -2.69 -2.53 32.76
N PRO A 262 -2.78 -2.95 34.03
CA PRO A 262 -3.13 -2.07 35.16
C PRO A 262 -2.09 -0.96 35.43
N TYR A 263 -0.95 -1.02 34.75
CA TYR A 263 0.16 -0.10 34.86
C TYR A 263 0.27 0.88 33.69
N LEU A 264 -0.61 0.75 32.68
CA LEU A 264 -0.76 1.72 31.62
C LEU A 264 -2.03 2.56 31.86
N PRO A 265 -2.06 3.82 31.42
CA PRO A 265 -3.29 4.61 31.41
C PRO A 265 -4.33 4.06 30.43
N ASP A 266 -5.56 4.61 30.46
CA ASP A 266 -6.70 4.10 29.66
C ASP A 266 -6.44 4.17 28.14
N ASP A 267 -5.62 5.13 27.68
CA ASP A 267 -5.16 5.31 26.30
C ASP A 267 -3.88 4.52 25.98
N GLY A 268 -3.37 3.76 26.95
CA GLY A 268 -2.08 3.09 26.87
C GLY A 268 -1.91 2.18 25.66
N LEU A 269 -2.96 1.43 25.32
CA LEU A 269 -2.93 0.54 24.16
C LEU A 269 -2.79 1.34 22.85
N LEU A 270 -3.53 2.44 22.69
CA LEU A 270 -3.44 3.28 21.49
C LEU A 270 -2.04 3.86 21.34
N ILE A 271 -1.46 4.34 22.45
CA ILE A 271 -0.15 4.98 22.44
C ILE A 271 0.96 3.96 22.13
N ILE A 272 0.93 2.76 22.72
CA ILE A 272 1.95 1.74 22.40
C ILE A 272 1.81 1.21 20.97
N SER A 273 0.60 1.22 20.40
CA SER A 273 0.37 0.81 19.01
C SER A 273 1.01 1.76 17.99
N LEU A 274 1.34 3.01 18.36
CA LEU A 274 2.08 3.93 17.50
C LEU A 274 3.55 3.51 17.32
N VAL A 275 4.06 2.68 18.21
CA VAL A 275 5.47 2.28 18.26
C VAL A 275 5.62 0.76 18.21
N ILE A 276 4.75 0.07 17.46
CA ILE A 276 4.79 -1.39 17.28
C ILE A 276 6.18 -1.90 16.89
N PRO A 277 6.93 -1.28 15.95
CA PRO A 277 8.28 -1.74 15.66
C PRO A 277 9.20 -1.70 16.88
N ALA A 278 9.07 -0.68 17.73
CA ALA A 278 9.84 -0.59 18.96
C ALA A 278 9.53 -1.77 19.90
N LEU A 279 8.28 -2.21 19.98
CA LEU A 279 7.88 -3.40 20.72
C LEU A 279 8.48 -4.68 20.13
N GLU A 280 8.43 -4.82 18.80
CA GLU A 280 8.95 -6.01 18.10
C GLU A 280 10.46 -6.16 18.29
N TYR A 281 11.24 -5.11 18.05
CA TYR A 281 12.69 -5.11 18.29
C TYR A 281 13.03 -5.34 19.78
N SER A 282 12.15 -4.97 20.70
CA SER A 282 12.30 -5.23 22.14
C SER A 282 11.87 -6.65 22.54
N GLY A 283 11.32 -7.45 21.62
CA GLY A 283 10.92 -8.84 21.85
C GLY A 283 9.45 -9.05 22.23
N ILE A 284 8.58 -8.07 21.99
CA ILE A 284 7.12 -8.20 22.08
C ILE A 284 6.55 -8.16 20.65
N SER A 285 6.30 -9.33 20.07
CA SER A 285 5.64 -9.43 18.76
C SER A 285 4.16 -9.05 18.85
N GLU A 286 3.56 -8.76 17.69
CA GLU A 286 2.12 -8.53 17.57
C GLU A 286 1.29 -9.71 18.12
N GLU A 287 1.66 -10.95 17.78
CA GLU A 287 1.03 -12.16 18.33
C GLU A 287 1.05 -12.17 19.86
N LYS A 288 2.17 -11.78 20.46
CA LYS A 288 2.34 -11.76 21.91
C LYS A 288 1.52 -10.65 22.56
N LEU A 289 1.48 -9.48 21.95
CA LEU A 289 0.62 -8.38 22.38
C LEU A 289 -0.87 -8.78 22.32
N ASN A 290 -1.29 -9.46 21.24
CA ASN A 290 -2.64 -10.02 21.10
C ASN A 290 -2.95 -11.06 22.18
N ASN A 291 -1.99 -11.92 22.54
CA ASN A 291 -2.15 -12.86 23.64
C ASN A 291 -2.32 -12.18 25.00
N PHE A 292 -1.62 -11.06 25.24
CA PHE A 292 -1.84 -10.25 26.45
C PHE A 292 -3.26 -9.67 26.48
N ILE A 293 -3.70 -9.06 25.37
CA ILE A 293 -5.05 -8.49 25.22
C ILE A 293 -6.11 -9.57 25.43
N ALA A 294 -5.92 -10.76 24.89
CA ALA A 294 -6.82 -11.91 25.04
C ALA A 294 -6.73 -12.61 26.41
N GLN A 295 -5.81 -12.19 27.29
CA GLN A 295 -5.53 -12.82 28.59
C GLN A 295 -5.16 -14.31 28.51
N THR A 296 -4.64 -14.73 27.35
CA THR A 296 -4.10 -16.08 27.14
C THR A 296 -2.65 -16.17 27.63
N GLU A 297 -1.94 -15.04 27.66
CA GLU A 297 -0.62 -14.84 28.23
C GLU A 297 -0.62 -13.58 29.12
N TYR A 298 0.30 -13.48 30.07
CA TYR A 298 0.44 -12.31 30.94
C TYR A 298 1.86 -11.77 30.88
N PRO A 299 2.04 -10.44 30.76
CA PRO A 299 3.37 -9.84 30.71
C PRO A 299 4.18 -10.16 31.96
N ASP A 300 5.39 -10.67 31.77
CA ASP A 300 6.36 -10.81 32.86
C ASP A 300 6.94 -9.44 33.29
N GLY A 301 7.88 -9.44 34.24
CA GLY A 301 8.47 -8.20 34.75
C GLY A 301 9.27 -7.42 33.70
N LYS A 302 9.91 -8.10 32.75
CA LYS A 302 10.65 -7.48 31.65
C LYS A 302 9.70 -6.93 30.60
N GLU A 303 8.67 -7.70 30.26
CA GLU A 303 7.66 -7.30 29.27
C GLU A 303 6.83 -6.12 29.79
N THR A 304 6.48 -6.11 31.07
CA THR A 304 5.83 -4.97 31.72
C THR A 304 6.70 -3.71 31.65
N HIS A 305 8.03 -3.84 31.76
CA HIS A 305 8.96 -2.73 31.62
C HIS A 305 8.97 -2.21 30.17
N ILE A 306 9.08 -3.11 29.18
CA ILE A 306 9.04 -2.76 27.76
C ILE A 306 7.72 -2.06 27.39
N LEU A 307 6.57 -2.52 27.88
CA LEU A 307 5.27 -1.90 27.60
C LEU A 307 5.17 -0.48 28.19
N LYS A 308 5.74 -0.23 29.37
CA LYS A 308 5.82 1.13 29.94
C LYS A 308 6.77 2.03 29.16
N TRP A 309 7.91 1.48 28.76
CA TRP A 309 8.89 2.19 27.94
C TRP A 309 8.29 2.57 26.58
N ALA A 310 7.58 1.65 25.92
CA ALA A 310 6.88 1.91 24.66
C ALA A 310 5.79 2.98 24.84
N TYR A 311 5.09 2.98 25.97
CA TYR A 311 4.09 4.02 26.26
C TYR A 311 4.76 5.39 26.42
N GLU A 312 5.89 5.46 27.14
CA GLU A 312 6.66 6.69 27.28
C GLU A 312 7.18 7.17 25.92
N LEU A 313 7.72 6.26 25.10
CA LEU A 313 8.16 6.56 23.74
C LEU A 313 7.03 7.12 22.88
N GLY A 314 5.89 6.41 22.78
CA GLY A 314 4.73 6.84 22.01
C GLY A 314 4.17 8.19 22.48
N THR A 315 4.18 8.46 23.78
CA THR A 315 3.77 9.77 24.33
C THR A 315 4.69 10.88 23.84
N ASN A 316 6.02 10.66 23.84
CA ASN A 316 6.99 11.65 23.36
C ASN A 316 6.90 11.87 21.85
N VAL A 317 6.58 10.81 21.10
CA VAL A 317 6.30 10.88 19.67
C VAL A 317 5.07 11.75 19.39
N ILE A 318 3.97 11.58 20.14
CA ILE A 318 2.79 12.45 20.04
C ILE A 318 3.11 13.90 20.45
N GLU A 319 3.94 14.10 21.47
CA GLU A 319 4.38 15.44 21.85
C GLU A 319 5.22 16.10 20.74
N PHE A 320 6.08 15.32 20.07
CA PHE A 320 6.89 15.80 18.95
C PHE A 320 6.05 16.37 17.82
N THR A 321 4.97 15.70 17.42
CA THR A 321 4.11 16.16 16.32
C THR A 321 3.38 17.49 16.62
N LYS A 322 3.31 17.88 17.90
CA LYS A 322 2.65 19.11 18.35
C LYS A 322 3.61 20.31 18.47
N ILE A 323 4.92 20.10 18.28
CA ILE A 323 5.93 21.15 18.45
C ILE A 323 6.14 21.90 17.14
N GLU A 324 5.81 23.19 17.13
CA GLU A 324 6.05 24.09 15.98
C GLU A 324 7.43 24.77 16.01
N ASN A 325 8.14 24.72 17.15
CA ASN A 325 9.41 25.42 17.33
C ASN A 325 10.60 24.48 17.09
N GLU A 326 11.44 24.81 16.12
CA GLU A 326 12.61 24.00 15.72
C GLU A 326 13.56 23.62 16.88
N GLU A 327 13.90 24.57 17.76
CA GLU A 327 14.80 24.29 18.89
C GLU A 327 14.17 23.31 19.89
N GLN A 328 12.85 23.38 20.08
CA GLN A 328 12.11 22.43 20.92
C GLN A 328 11.93 21.07 20.21
N LYS A 329 11.81 21.07 18.89
CA LYS A 329 11.68 19.87 18.07
C LYS A 329 12.97 19.05 18.12
N GLU A 330 14.13 19.71 18.00
CA GLU A 330 15.46 19.09 18.19
C GLU A 330 15.63 18.48 19.59
N LEU A 331 15.24 19.20 20.65
CA LEU A 331 15.29 18.67 22.02
C LEU A 331 14.36 17.47 22.22
N SER A 332 13.17 17.48 21.62
CA SER A 332 12.23 16.38 21.65
C SER A 332 12.76 15.16 20.89
N PHE A 333 13.39 15.38 19.73
CA PHE A 333 14.05 14.34 18.95
C PHE A 333 15.17 13.65 19.75
N ILE A 334 16.05 14.43 20.39
CA ILE A 334 17.12 13.89 21.25
C ILE A 334 16.54 13.06 22.40
N LYS A 335 15.39 13.47 22.95
CA LYS A 335 14.68 12.72 24.00
C LYS A 335 14.13 11.39 23.48
N ILE A 336 13.52 11.37 22.29
CA ILE A 336 13.03 10.16 21.62
C ILE A 336 14.19 9.20 21.35
N MET A 337 15.29 9.68 20.78
CA MET A 337 16.50 8.87 20.57
C MET A 337 17.10 8.34 21.87
N GLY A 338 17.11 9.17 22.92
CA GLY A 338 17.52 8.76 24.26
C GLY A 338 16.64 7.64 24.82
N LEU A 339 15.33 7.66 24.58
CA LEU A 339 14.42 6.59 24.96
C LEU A 339 14.69 5.32 24.15
N LEU A 340 14.82 5.41 22.82
CA LEU A 340 15.10 4.26 21.95
C LEU A 340 16.36 3.52 22.39
N SER A 341 17.45 4.25 22.68
CA SER A 341 18.73 3.68 23.10
C SER A 341 18.72 2.93 24.45
N GLN A 342 17.63 3.00 25.22
CA GLN A 342 17.52 2.27 26.49
C GLN A 342 17.28 0.77 26.26
N GLU A 343 16.49 0.43 25.24
CA GLU A 343 16.07 -0.95 24.97
C GLU A 343 16.61 -1.47 23.62
N LEU A 344 16.98 -0.56 22.71
CA LEU A 344 17.38 -0.91 21.35
C LEU A 344 18.86 -0.63 21.09
N SER A 345 19.42 -1.35 20.11
CA SER A 345 20.73 -1.02 19.55
C SER A 345 20.66 0.28 18.75
N GLU A 346 21.81 0.88 18.44
CA GLU A 346 21.88 2.11 17.63
C GLU A 346 21.26 1.90 16.23
N SER A 347 21.51 0.74 15.59
CA SER A 347 20.94 0.42 14.29
C SER A 347 19.43 0.22 14.35
N ASP A 348 18.93 -0.48 15.38
CA ASP A 348 17.50 -0.74 15.52
C ASP A 348 16.74 0.55 15.88
N SER A 349 17.38 1.42 16.67
CA SER A 349 16.82 2.74 17.01
C SER A 349 16.57 3.58 15.76
N LEU A 350 17.52 3.60 14.82
CA LEU A 350 17.38 4.36 13.57
C LEU A 350 16.25 3.80 12.69
N ILE A 351 16.13 2.47 12.59
CA ILE A 351 15.05 1.84 11.81
C ILE A 351 13.67 2.12 12.41
N VAL A 352 13.55 2.03 13.73
CA VAL A 352 12.30 2.34 14.43
C VAL A 352 11.94 3.80 14.28
N LEU A 353 12.92 4.69 14.31
CA LEU A 353 12.73 6.12 14.16
C LEU A 353 12.24 6.49 12.75
N ASP A 354 12.88 5.94 11.72
CA ASP A 354 12.48 6.09 10.31
C ASP A 354 11.02 5.67 10.10
N TYR A 355 10.64 4.49 10.63
CA TYR A 355 9.26 4.02 10.57
C TYR A 355 8.26 4.96 11.26
N ILE A 356 8.60 5.44 12.47
CA ILE A 356 7.71 6.30 13.26
C ILE A 356 7.46 7.62 12.52
N PHE A 357 8.49 8.25 11.96
CA PHE A 357 8.36 9.57 11.35
C PHE A 357 7.79 9.54 9.92
N ASP A 358 8.11 8.52 9.12
CA ASP A 358 7.47 8.28 7.82
C ASP A 358 5.93 8.16 7.98
N ARG A 359 5.48 7.43 9.01
CA ARG A 359 4.05 7.23 9.30
C ARG A 359 3.34 8.48 9.85
N LEU A 360 4.07 9.40 10.46
CA LEU A 360 3.53 10.66 11.00
C LEU A 360 3.47 11.77 9.96
N GLY A 361 4.04 11.55 8.77
CA GLY A 361 3.99 12.50 7.66
C GLY A 361 4.70 13.81 7.96
N SER A 362 5.80 13.79 8.71
CA SER A 362 6.73 14.93 8.73
C SER A 362 7.22 15.16 7.32
N ASP A 363 7.14 16.41 6.84
CA ASP A 363 7.57 16.78 5.49
C ASP A 363 9.02 16.31 5.26
N GLU A 364 9.30 15.76 4.07
CA GLU A 364 10.63 15.28 3.64
C GLU A 364 11.76 16.32 3.83
N GLU A 365 11.44 17.61 4.03
CA GLU A 365 12.41 18.66 4.37
C GLU A 365 12.98 18.56 5.80
N ASP A 366 12.30 17.89 6.74
CA ASP A 366 12.76 17.74 8.12
C ASP A 366 13.71 16.54 8.32
N GLU A 367 13.66 15.51 7.48
CA GLU A 367 14.52 14.32 7.63
C GLU A 367 15.95 14.57 7.13
N ASP A 368 16.09 15.28 6.00
CA ASP A 368 17.37 15.57 5.37
C ASP A 368 18.21 16.62 6.12
N ASP A 369 17.60 17.49 6.94
CA ASP A 369 18.30 18.49 7.77
C ASP A 369 18.72 17.93 9.15
N PHE A 370 18.16 16.78 9.58
CA PHE A 370 18.40 16.19 10.90
C PHE A 370 19.29 14.93 10.90
N LEU A 371 19.33 14.15 9.82
CA LEU A 371 20.27 13.03 9.62
C LEU A 371 21.69 13.52 9.30
#